data_AF-A0A9E3IV04-F1
#
_entry.id   AF-A0A9E3IV04-F1
#
_cell.length_a   1.000
_cell.length_b   1.000
_cell.length_c   1.000
_cell.angle_alpha   90.00
_cell.angle_beta   90.00
_cell.angle_gamma   90.00
#
_symmetry.space_group_name_H-M   'P 1'
#
loop_
_entity.id
_entity.type
_entity.pdbx_description
1 polymer ?
#
loop_
_entity_poly.entity_id
_entity_poly.type
_entity_poly.pdbx_seq_one_letter_code
_entity_poly.pdbx_strand_id
1 'polypeptide(L)' 'MGEPDDDAVLRAMRTEAERLATSGDALLRGQYEYLRARIDALIELRRVSGAD' A
#
# COMPACT_ATOMS: atom_id res chain seq x y z
N MET A 1 20.09 -5.20 14.08
CA MET A 1 19.15 -4.46 13.23
C MET A 1 17.91 -5.34 13.17
N GLY A 2 16.85 -4.99 13.91
CA GLY A 2 15.62 -5.81 13.87
C GLY A 2 15.05 -5.78 12.47
N GLU A 3 14.46 -6.89 12.01
CA GLU A 3 13.74 -6.90 10.73
C GLU A 3 12.74 -5.74 10.72
N PRO A 4 12.64 -5.01 9.59
CA PRO A 4 11.59 -4.01 9.46
C PRO A 4 10.24 -4.69 9.73
N ASP A 5 9.39 -4.04 10.52
CA ASP A 5 8.00 -4.44 10.64
C ASP A 5 7.35 -4.23 9.27
N ASP A 6 7.32 -5.30 8.48
CA ASP A 6 6.73 -5.34 7.15
C ASP A 6 5.28 -4.82 7.16
N ASP A 7 4.53 -4.92 8.28
CA ASP A 7 3.19 -4.33 8.36
C ASP A 7 3.27 -2.81 8.47
N ALA A 8 4.25 -2.28 9.21
CA ALA A 8 4.52 -0.85 9.24
C ALA A 8 4.96 -0.34 7.86
N VAL A 9 5.77 -1.10 7.13
CA VAL A 9 6.18 -0.75 5.75
C VAL A 9 4.96 -0.71 4.83
N LEU A 10 4.11 -1.74 4.83
CA LEU A 10 2.90 -1.77 3.99
C LEU A 10 1.92 -0.64 4.33
N ARG A 11 1.74 -0.31 5.62
CA ARG A 11 0.93 0.84 6.05
C ARG A 11 1.49 2.17 5.56
N ALA A 12 2.81 2.35 5.60
CA ALA A 12 3.47 3.54 5.08
C ALA A 12 3.30 3.65 3.55
N MET A 13 3.49 2.56 2.82
CA MET A 13 3.28 2.52 1.37
C MET A 13 1.84 2.85 0.99
N ARG A 14 0.85 2.33 1.73
CA ARG A 14 -0.58 2.63 1.50
C ARG A 14 -0.88 4.12 1.65
N THR A 15 -0.37 4.73 2.72
CA THR A 15 -0.51 6.16 2.99
C THR A 15 0.05 7.00 1.84
N GLU A 16 1.23 6.64 1.34
CA GLU A 16 1.84 7.38 0.23
C GLU A 16 1.08 7.18 -1.08
N ALA A 17 0.62 5.96 -1.39
CA ALA A 17 -0.20 5.70 -2.57
C ALA A 17 -1.53 6.48 -2.55
N GLU A 18 -2.15 6.62 -1.37
CA GLU A 18 -3.36 7.44 -1.18
C GLU A 18 -3.07 8.94 -1.38
N ARG A 19 -1.93 9.43 -0.88
CA ARG A 19 -1.47 10.81 -1.12
C ARG A 19 -1.23 11.09 -2.60
N LEU A 20 -0.65 10.13 -3.32
CA LEU A 20 -0.41 10.24 -4.77
C LEU A 20 -1.73 10.19 -5.57
N ALA A 21 -2.64 9.28 -5.23
CA ALA A 21 -3.94 9.16 -5.89
C ALA A 21 -4.83 10.40 -5.70
N THR A 22 -4.67 11.09 -4.57
CA THR A 22 -5.35 12.37 -4.26
C THR A 22 -4.60 13.60 -4.75
N SER A 23 -3.42 13.42 -5.36
CA SER A 23 -2.64 14.52 -5.92
C SER A 23 -3.28 15.07 -7.20
N GLY A 24 -2.93 16.32 -7.54
CA GLY A 24 -3.39 16.99 -8.75
C GLY A 24 -2.85 16.41 -10.06
N ASP A 25 -1.99 15.39 -10.01
CA ASP A 25 -1.43 14.73 -11.20
C ASP A 25 -2.48 13.80 -11.83
N ALA A 26 -3.28 14.36 -12.73
CA ALA A 26 -4.32 13.63 -13.44
C ALA A 26 -3.75 12.59 -14.42
N LEU A 27 -2.51 12.74 -14.88
CA LEU A 27 -1.88 11.83 -15.84
C LEU A 27 -1.54 10.49 -15.16
N LEU A 28 -1.07 10.56 -13.92
CA LEU A 28 -0.65 9.39 -13.14
C LEU A 28 -1.71 8.83 -12.18
N ARG A 29 -2.88 9.47 -12.12
CA ARG A 29 -3.96 9.08 -11.18
C ARG A 29 -4.32 7.59 -11.27
N GLY A 30 -4.52 7.06 -12.48
CA GLY A 30 -4.86 5.65 -12.67
C GLY A 30 -3.75 4.71 -12.20
N GLN A 31 -2.49 5.10 -12.35
CA GLN A 31 -1.33 4.34 -11.88
C GLN A 31 -1.25 4.35 -10.35
N TYR A 32 -1.56 5.48 -9.72
CA TYR A 32 -1.61 5.59 -8.26
C TYR A 32 -2.79 4.83 -7.65
N GLU A 33 -3.97 4.85 -8.28
CA GLU A 33 -5.11 4.03 -7.88
C GLU A 33 -4.79 2.53 -7.97
N TYR A 34 -4.14 2.11 -9.07
CA TYR A 34 -3.70 0.73 -9.23
C TYR A 34 -2.64 0.34 -8.17
N LEU A 35 -1.67 1.21 -7.90
CA LEU A 35 -0.67 0.99 -6.85
C LEU A 35 -1.33 0.81 -5.48
N ARG A 36 -2.28 1.69 -5.12
CA ARG A 36 -3.04 1.60 -3.88
C ARG A 36 -3.78 0.26 -3.76
N ALA A 37 -4.50 -0.13 -4.81
CA ALA A 37 -5.23 -1.40 -4.84
C ALA A 37 -4.31 -2.61 -4.66
N ARG A 38 -3.10 -2.58 -5.26
CA ARG A 38 -2.12 -3.64 -5.11
C ARG A 38 -1.57 -3.72 -3.68
N ILE A 39 -1.34 -2.59 -3.03
CA ILE A 39 -0.88 -2.55 -1.63
C ILE A 39 -1.98 -3.08 -0.69
N ASP A 40 -3.24 -2.68 -0.91
CA ASP A 40 -4.38 -3.19 -0.14
C ASP A 40 -4.50 -4.72 -0.26
N ALA A 41 -4.29 -5.28 -1.46
CA ALA A 41 -4.29 -6.72 -1.67
C ALA A 41 -3.13 -7.43 -0.92
N LEU A 42 -1.94 -6.84 -0.88
CA LEU A 42 -0.80 -7.40 -0.14
C LEU A 42 -1.05 -7.42 1.37
N ILE A 43 -1.64 -6.35 1.90
CA ILE A 43 -2.04 -6.27 3.32
C ILE A 43 -3.06 -7.37 3.63
N GLU A 44 -4.07 -7.53 2.78
CA GLU A 44 -5.12 -8.54 2.98
C GLU A 44 -4.55 -9.97 2.91
N LEU A 45 -3.70 -10.26 1.92
CA LEU A 45 -3.05 -11.57 1.82
C LEU A 45 -2.25 -11.89 3.09
N ARG A 46 -1.50 -10.93 3.61
CA ARG A 46 -0.70 -11.12 4.82
C ARG A 46 -1.56 -11.30 6.07
N ARG A 47 -2.68 -10.58 6.17
CA ARG A 47 -3.67 -10.75 7.23
C ARG A 47 -4.24 -12.17 7.24
N VAL A 48 -4.52 -12.73 6.07
CA VAL A 48 -5.03 -14.09 5.92
C VAL A 48 -3.93 -15.13 6.19
N SER A 49 -2.71 -14.94 5.69
CA SER A 49 -1.58 -15.86 5.90
C SER A 49 -0.97 -15.83 7.30
N GLY A 50 -1.20 -14.78 8.08
CA GLY A 50 -0.74 -14.66 9.47
C GLY A 50 -1.79 -15.04 10.51
N ALA A 51 -2.97 -15.51 10.10
CA ALA A 51 -4.10 -15.86 10.97
C ALA A 51 -4.18 -17.36 11.32
N ASP A 52 -3.12 -18.13 11.04
CA ASP A 52 -2.98 -19.56 11.37
C ASP A 52 -2.39 -19.78 12.78
#